data_AF-A0A9E5T8K0-F1
#
_entry.id   AF-A0A9E5T8K0-F1
#
_cell.length_a   1.000
_cell.length_b   1.000
_cell.length_c   1.000
_cell.angle_alpha   90.00
_cell.angle_beta   90.00
_cell.angle_gamma   90.00
#
_symmetry.space_group_name_H-M   'P 1'
#
loop_
_entity.id
_entity.type
_entity.pdbx_description
1 polymer ?
#
loop_
_entity_poly.entity_id
_entity_poly.type
_entity_poly.pdbx_seq_one_letter_code
_entity_poly.pdbx_strand_id
1 'polypeptide(L)'
;MSPVAFLLDPRSYDERPQRVQLIETHISWVFLTDRYAYKLKKPVAFEFLDFTTLAARRAACEAEVRLNRRLAEGVYLGVVPITAHDSGQLSWGEGGRAIDWVVKMRRLPEHRTLEHLIGSGELRESEIKELASTLANFYTQAAPLTIKPLDYRAALERHVARNFAELQGAAHGLDADQVRRIHGAQRRLLRLAPQLLDNRVCDGRIVEGHGDLRPEHIYIERRPLIIDCVEFSHELRVLDVADELCFLAMECHRLHAAAVGQRILEAYTDASGDVVPPVLLNFYKCYRACVRAKVAVLREDQLDARQRQPAHALAQEYLTLADEYARQLGPPLLVVVRGLMGTGKSTLAERLAEGLGSELLSTDVVRRELYPAAPAGLSYGAGPYCAEDRRQVYQAMLTKAEQLLAHGMSVVLDGTFLFADLRTQAVQIARRNAAVPLIVHCQCPPDLAAQRIADRLASGPGRSDARPDLQAAQRVEQEGDPPGLPVLNVDTTHSVGSLLETVLQRLAQQPCLRGAAVSLESTCR
;
A
#
# COMPACT_ATOMS: atom_id res chain seq x y z
N MET A 1 46.51 -9.12 -4.20
CA MET A 1 45.44 -8.95 -5.21
C MET A 1 44.10 -8.98 -4.49
N SER A 2 43.12 -8.15 -4.83
CA SER A 2 41.79 -8.20 -4.19
C SER A 2 40.89 -9.26 -4.86
N PRO A 3 39.84 -9.77 -4.18
CA PRO A 3 38.86 -10.67 -4.81
C PRO A 3 38.25 -10.10 -6.10
N VAL A 4 37.93 -8.80 -6.11
CA VAL A 4 37.39 -8.12 -7.31
C VAL A 4 38.42 -8.12 -8.45
N ALA A 5 39.68 -7.81 -8.18
CA ALA A 5 40.72 -7.83 -9.20
C ALA A 5 40.96 -9.25 -9.76
N PHE A 6 40.90 -10.27 -8.90
CA PHE A 6 40.97 -11.67 -9.31
C PHE A 6 39.81 -12.05 -10.25
N LEU A 7 38.59 -11.62 -9.91
CA LEU A 7 37.40 -11.90 -10.73
C LEU A 7 37.37 -11.08 -12.04
N LEU A 8 38.04 -9.93 -12.13
CA LEU A 8 38.14 -9.18 -13.39
C LEU A 8 39.14 -9.78 -14.38
N ASP A 9 40.10 -10.59 -13.91
CA ASP A 9 41.13 -11.18 -14.76
C ASP A 9 40.58 -12.43 -15.48
N PRO A 10 40.48 -12.43 -16.83
CA PRO A 10 40.00 -13.59 -17.57
C PRO A 10 40.82 -14.86 -17.35
N ARG A 11 42.10 -14.73 -16.97
CA ARG A 11 43.00 -15.87 -16.71
C ARG A 11 42.66 -16.61 -15.42
N SER A 12 41.87 -15.99 -14.54
CA SER A 12 41.41 -16.60 -13.29
C SER A 12 40.37 -17.70 -13.52
N TYR A 13 39.77 -17.80 -14.71
CA TYR A 13 38.69 -18.75 -14.99
C TYR A 13 39.16 -19.92 -15.85
N ASP A 14 38.67 -21.12 -15.56
CA ASP A 14 39.01 -22.33 -16.33
C ASP A 14 38.66 -22.20 -17.82
N GLU A 15 37.55 -21.52 -18.13
CA GLU A 15 37.09 -21.34 -19.51
C GLU A 15 37.83 -20.24 -20.28
N ARG A 16 38.66 -19.44 -19.59
CA ARG A 16 39.41 -18.31 -20.15
C ARG A 16 38.56 -17.43 -21.08
N PRO A 17 37.54 -16.73 -20.54
CA PRO A 17 36.62 -15.95 -21.36
C PRO A 17 37.35 -14.83 -22.09
N GLN A 18 36.77 -14.36 -23.21
CA GLN A 18 37.37 -13.25 -23.97
C GLN A 18 37.38 -11.94 -23.17
N ARG A 19 36.32 -11.71 -22.39
CA ARG A 19 36.16 -10.56 -21.50
C ARG A 19 35.35 -10.93 -20.27
N VAL A 20 35.57 -10.19 -19.19
CA VAL A 20 34.70 -10.23 -18.01
C VAL A 20 33.96 -8.90 -17.91
N GLN A 21 32.64 -8.94 -18.00
CA GLN A 21 31.80 -7.77 -17.79
C GLN A 21 31.42 -7.68 -16.32
N LEU A 22 31.66 -6.51 -15.71
CA LEU A 22 31.25 -6.22 -14.34
C LEU A 22 29.90 -5.51 -14.32
N ILE A 23 28.96 -6.05 -13.55
CA ILE A 23 27.71 -5.38 -13.17
C ILE A 23 27.75 -5.15 -11.67
N GLU A 24 27.47 -3.93 -11.26
CA GLU A 24 27.49 -3.54 -9.85
C GLU A 24 26.07 -3.23 -9.35
N THR A 25 25.73 -3.79 -8.18
CA THR A 25 24.47 -3.52 -7.46
C THR A 25 24.79 -2.90 -6.09
N HIS A 26 23.77 -2.57 -5.31
CA HIS A 26 23.96 -2.00 -3.96
C HIS A 26 24.68 -2.95 -2.99
N ILE A 27 24.50 -4.27 -3.15
CA ILE A 27 25.00 -5.29 -2.20
C ILE A 27 25.92 -6.34 -2.84
N SER A 28 26.15 -6.30 -4.16
CA SER A 28 26.92 -7.32 -4.87
C SER A 28 27.61 -6.79 -6.13
N TRP A 29 28.70 -7.45 -6.52
CA TRP A 29 29.31 -7.38 -7.84
C TRP A 29 29.01 -8.68 -8.60
N VAL A 30 28.61 -8.57 -9.86
CA VAL A 30 28.36 -9.71 -10.75
C VAL A 30 29.35 -9.65 -11.91
N PHE A 31 30.10 -10.74 -12.09
CA PHE A 31 31.11 -10.89 -13.13
C PHE A 31 30.56 -11.85 -14.18
N LEU A 32 30.25 -11.34 -15.36
CA LEU A 32 29.74 -12.13 -16.48
C LEU A 32 30.88 -12.55 -17.39
N THR A 33 31.04 -13.85 -17.55
CA THR A 33 31.95 -14.48 -18.51
C THR A 33 31.16 -14.95 -19.73
N ASP A 34 31.79 -15.67 -20.67
CA ASP A 34 31.09 -16.14 -21.87
C ASP A 34 29.98 -17.15 -21.53
N ARG A 35 30.15 -17.99 -20.49
CA ARG A 35 29.18 -19.05 -20.14
C ARG A 35 28.60 -18.94 -18.73
N TYR A 36 29.23 -18.19 -17.83
CA TYR A 36 28.86 -18.15 -16.42
C TYR A 36 28.67 -16.71 -15.91
N ALA A 37 28.02 -16.61 -14.76
CA ALA A 37 27.92 -15.42 -13.96
C ALA A 37 28.41 -15.73 -12.54
N TYR A 38 29.23 -14.86 -11.97
CA TYR A 38 29.81 -15.00 -10.65
C TYR A 38 29.39 -13.82 -9.78
N LYS A 39 28.63 -14.06 -8.70
CA LYS A 39 28.14 -13.00 -7.81
C LYS A 39 28.92 -13.00 -6.50
N LEU A 40 29.64 -11.91 -6.25
CA LEU A 40 30.38 -11.64 -5.03
C LEU A 40 29.60 -10.63 -4.18
N LYS A 41 29.36 -10.94 -2.90
CA LYS A 41 28.68 -10.03 -1.97
C LYS A 41 29.64 -8.92 -1.52
N LYS A 42 29.17 -7.67 -1.47
CA LYS A 42 29.95 -6.54 -0.95
C LYS A 42 30.04 -6.63 0.59
N PRO A 43 31.16 -6.23 1.21
CA PRO A 43 31.29 -6.19 2.67
C PRO A 43 30.61 -4.95 3.26
N VAL A 44 29.29 -4.88 3.14
CA VAL A 44 28.47 -3.73 3.55
C VAL A 44 27.51 -4.10 4.68
N ALA A 45 27.10 -3.11 5.47
CA ALA A 45 26.03 -3.23 6.45
C ALA A 45 24.98 -2.14 6.21
N PHE A 46 23.72 -2.56 6.13
CA PHE A 46 22.51 -1.76 6.06
C PHE A 46 21.57 -2.17 7.20
N GLU A 47 20.52 -1.39 7.46
CA GLU A 47 19.56 -1.69 8.53
C GLU A 47 18.92 -3.08 8.41
N PHE A 48 18.74 -3.56 7.18
CA PHE A 48 18.10 -4.83 6.87
C PHE A 48 19.09 -5.97 6.54
N LEU A 49 20.40 -5.72 6.57
CA LEU A 49 21.40 -6.67 6.06
C LEU A 49 22.83 -6.38 6.54
N ASP A 50 23.55 -7.39 7.01
CA ASP A 50 24.98 -7.29 7.33
C ASP A 50 25.81 -8.36 6.62
N PHE A 51 26.69 -7.92 5.70
CA PHE A 51 27.65 -8.74 4.95
C PHE A 51 29.11 -8.42 5.29
N THR A 52 29.37 -7.72 6.40
CA THR A 52 30.72 -7.31 6.79
C THR A 52 31.63 -8.51 7.09
N THR A 53 31.09 -9.60 7.62
CA THR A 53 31.86 -10.80 7.95
C THR A 53 31.88 -11.83 6.81
N LEU A 54 32.98 -12.57 6.72
CA LEU A 54 33.13 -13.68 5.75
C LEU A 54 32.06 -14.77 5.95
N ALA A 55 31.72 -15.07 7.20
CA ALA A 55 30.70 -16.06 7.53
C ALA A 55 29.30 -15.61 7.07
N ALA A 56 28.96 -14.34 7.25
CA ALA A 56 27.69 -13.79 6.78
C ALA A 56 27.59 -13.85 5.25
N ARG A 57 28.66 -13.49 4.52
CA ARG A 57 28.68 -13.60 3.05
C ARG A 57 28.55 -15.05 2.58
N ARG A 58 29.21 -16.00 3.25
CA ARG A 58 29.03 -17.44 2.97
C ARG A 58 27.57 -17.86 3.11
N ALA A 59 26.96 -17.58 4.26
CA ALA A 59 25.58 -17.96 4.55
C ALA A 59 24.60 -17.33 3.55
N ALA A 60 24.84 -16.09 3.14
CA ALA A 60 24.05 -15.40 2.11
C ALA A 60 24.17 -16.06 0.74
N CYS A 61 25.39 -16.40 0.31
CA CYS A 61 25.61 -17.14 -0.94
C CYS A 61 24.92 -18.51 -0.92
N GLU A 62 24.99 -19.24 0.19
CA GLU A 62 24.32 -20.54 0.36
C GLU A 62 22.79 -20.39 0.35
N ALA A 63 22.26 -19.34 0.98
CA ALA A 63 20.83 -19.02 0.97
C ALA A 63 20.34 -18.66 -0.44
N GLU A 64 21.09 -17.83 -1.18
CA GLU A 64 20.74 -17.44 -2.56
C GLU A 64 20.67 -18.67 -3.47
N VAL A 65 21.67 -19.56 -3.41
CA VAL A 65 21.67 -20.81 -4.18
C VAL A 65 20.46 -21.68 -3.83
N ARG A 66 20.18 -21.86 -2.53
CA ARG A 66 19.05 -22.69 -2.06
C ARG A 66 17.71 -22.14 -2.53
N LEU A 67 17.48 -20.84 -2.36
CA LEU A 67 16.19 -20.21 -2.64
C LEU A 67 15.90 -20.13 -4.13
N ASN A 68 16.90 -19.80 -4.94
CA ASN A 68 16.69 -19.63 -6.38
C ASN A 68 16.62 -20.95 -7.14
N ARG A 69 17.24 -22.03 -6.65
CA ARG A 69 17.08 -23.37 -7.26
C ARG A 69 15.63 -23.85 -7.30
N ARG A 70 14.74 -23.29 -6.48
CA ARG A 70 13.30 -23.61 -6.48
C ARG A 70 12.60 -23.27 -7.80
N LEU A 71 13.05 -22.22 -8.49
CA LEU A 71 12.44 -21.70 -9.73
C LEU A 71 13.44 -21.49 -10.88
N ALA A 72 14.73 -21.75 -10.66
CA ALA A 72 15.78 -21.65 -11.66
C ALA A 72 16.70 -22.88 -11.60
N GLU A 73 16.11 -24.05 -11.74
CA GLU A 73 16.84 -25.32 -11.79
C GLU A 73 17.93 -25.28 -12.87
N GLY A 74 19.14 -25.74 -12.53
CA GLY A 74 20.29 -25.73 -13.44
C GLY A 74 20.93 -24.36 -13.68
N VAL A 75 20.43 -23.26 -13.09
CA VAL A 75 21.07 -21.94 -13.17
C VAL A 75 22.10 -21.76 -12.07
N TYR A 76 21.75 -22.03 -10.82
CA TYR A 76 22.65 -21.84 -9.66
C TYR A 76 23.50 -23.09 -9.43
N LEU A 77 24.78 -23.02 -9.81
CA LEU A 77 25.70 -24.16 -9.82
C LEU A 77 26.30 -24.44 -8.44
N GLY A 78 26.42 -23.42 -7.59
CA GLY A 78 26.83 -23.57 -6.20
C GLY A 78 27.56 -22.35 -5.67
N VAL A 79 28.11 -22.50 -4.45
CA VAL A 79 28.99 -21.51 -3.83
C VAL A 79 30.43 -22.00 -3.96
N VAL A 80 31.31 -21.15 -4.47
CA VAL A 80 32.73 -21.43 -4.65
C VAL A 80 33.57 -20.43 -3.84
N PRO A 81 34.60 -20.86 -3.10
CA PRO A 81 35.46 -19.96 -2.36
C PRO A 81 36.56 -19.40 -3.27
N ILE A 82 36.93 -18.13 -3.01
CA ILE A 82 38.21 -17.57 -3.43
C ILE A 82 39.19 -17.83 -2.29
N THR A 83 40.28 -18.53 -2.57
CA THR A 83 41.30 -18.86 -1.58
C THR A 83 42.57 -18.05 -1.81
N ALA A 84 43.27 -17.71 -0.72
CA ALA A 84 44.58 -17.09 -0.74
C ALA A 84 45.63 -18.07 -0.21
N HIS A 85 46.66 -18.30 -1.01
CA HIS A 85 47.85 -19.08 -0.63
C HIS A 85 48.81 -18.24 0.19
N ASP A 86 49.76 -18.88 0.88
CA ASP A 86 50.80 -18.19 1.65
C ASP A 86 51.69 -17.27 0.78
N SER A 87 51.75 -17.54 -0.53
CA SER A 87 52.41 -16.69 -1.54
C SER A 87 51.66 -15.39 -1.86
N GLY A 88 50.43 -15.22 -1.36
CA GLY A 88 49.53 -14.11 -1.71
C GLY A 88 48.81 -14.26 -3.06
N GLN A 89 49.03 -15.38 -3.75
CA GLN A 89 48.29 -15.74 -4.97
C GLN A 89 46.86 -16.17 -4.62
N LEU A 90 45.90 -15.75 -5.46
CA LEU A 90 44.50 -16.14 -5.34
C LEU A 90 44.15 -17.26 -6.33
N SER A 91 43.28 -18.17 -5.92
CA SER A 91 42.75 -19.26 -6.75
C SER A 91 41.31 -19.62 -6.38
N TRP A 92 40.67 -20.42 -7.22
CA TRP A 92 39.39 -21.06 -6.89
C TRP A 92 39.63 -22.32 -6.07
N GLY A 93 38.97 -22.46 -4.92
CA GLY A 93 38.71 -23.78 -4.29
C GLY A 93 39.89 -24.57 -3.69
N GLU A 94 41.07 -24.51 -4.30
CA GLU A 94 42.18 -25.43 -4.05
C GLU A 94 43.30 -24.74 -3.27
N GLY A 95 43.59 -25.28 -2.07
CA GLY A 95 44.65 -24.80 -1.18
C GLY A 95 44.43 -23.38 -0.63
N GLY A 96 45.13 -23.05 0.46
CA GLY A 96 45.06 -21.73 1.08
C GLY A 96 43.80 -21.46 1.90
N ARG A 97 43.71 -20.24 2.45
CA ARG A 97 42.60 -19.79 3.31
C ARG A 97 41.52 -19.12 2.46
N ALA A 98 40.25 -19.50 2.65
CA ALA A 98 39.14 -18.79 2.02
C ALA A 98 39.11 -17.31 2.46
N ILE A 99 39.09 -16.40 1.49
CA ILE A 99 39.03 -14.96 1.72
C ILE A 99 37.70 -14.34 1.29
N ASP A 100 36.96 -15.01 0.39
CA ASP A 100 35.57 -14.68 0.08
C ASP A 100 34.81 -15.86 -0.55
N TRP A 101 33.49 -15.71 -0.69
CA TRP A 101 32.59 -16.69 -1.27
C TRP A 101 31.81 -16.10 -2.43
N VAL A 102 31.68 -16.87 -3.50
CA VAL A 102 31.06 -16.43 -4.76
C VAL A 102 29.97 -17.41 -5.16
N VAL A 103 28.81 -16.90 -5.54
CA VAL A 103 27.77 -17.70 -6.18
C VAL A 103 28.13 -17.88 -7.65
N LYS A 104 28.31 -19.13 -8.10
CA LYS A 104 28.56 -19.47 -9.51
C LYS A 104 27.24 -19.88 -10.16
N MET A 105 26.92 -19.24 -11.29
CA MET A 105 25.67 -19.44 -12.03
C MET A 105 25.95 -19.65 -13.52
N ARG A 106 25.05 -20.35 -14.22
CA ARG A 106 24.98 -20.33 -15.69
C ARG A 106 24.57 -18.92 -16.12
N ARG A 107 25.26 -18.36 -17.12
CA ARG A 107 24.87 -17.08 -17.72
C ARG A 107 23.57 -17.27 -18.51
N LEU A 108 22.59 -16.41 -18.24
CA LEU A 108 21.33 -16.39 -18.97
C LEU A 108 21.36 -15.29 -20.05
N PRO A 109 20.72 -15.53 -21.21
CA PRO A 109 20.68 -14.54 -22.29
C PRO A 109 19.75 -13.37 -21.95
N GLU A 110 20.30 -12.16 -21.82
CA GLU A 110 19.54 -10.94 -21.45
C GLU A 110 18.38 -10.64 -22.40
N HIS A 111 18.50 -10.95 -23.69
CA HIS A 111 17.42 -10.78 -24.67
C HIS A 111 16.23 -11.75 -24.49
N ARG A 112 16.31 -12.67 -23.51
CA ARG A 112 15.21 -13.57 -23.14
C ARG A 112 14.56 -13.21 -21.81
N THR A 113 14.92 -12.10 -21.18
CA THR A 113 14.14 -11.62 -20.02
C THR A 113 12.72 -11.26 -20.44
N LEU A 114 11.75 -11.42 -19.54
CA LEU A 114 10.37 -11.02 -19.78
C LEU A 114 10.31 -9.51 -20.04
N GLU A 115 11.11 -8.71 -19.34
CA GLU A 115 11.26 -7.27 -19.62
C GLU A 115 11.66 -7.00 -21.09
N HIS A 116 12.71 -7.68 -21.58
CA HIS A 116 13.17 -7.49 -22.96
C HIS A 116 12.13 -7.93 -23.98
N LEU A 117 11.50 -9.09 -23.78
CA LEU A 117 10.49 -9.62 -24.70
C LEU A 117 9.20 -8.79 -24.72
N ILE A 118 8.86 -8.16 -23.59
CA ILE A 118 7.80 -7.14 -23.54
C ILE A 118 8.22 -5.93 -24.39
N GLY A 119 9.42 -5.40 -24.16
CA GLY A 119 9.92 -4.22 -24.87
C GLY A 119 10.10 -4.42 -26.38
N SER A 120 10.45 -5.63 -26.83
CA SER A 120 10.61 -5.97 -28.25
C SER A 120 9.30 -6.44 -28.92
N GLY A 121 8.25 -6.73 -28.15
CA GLY A 121 6.99 -7.27 -28.67
C GLY A 121 7.08 -8.72 -29.16
N GLU A 122 8.12 -9.46 -28.75
CA GLU A 122 8.39 -10.85 -29.16
C GLU A 122 7.76 -11.90 -28.23
N LEU A 123 7.17 -11.49 -27.11
CA LEU A 123 6.54 -12.39 -26.16
C LEU A 123 5.30 -13.08 -26.75
N ARG A 124 5.30 -14.42 -26.78
CA ARG A 124 4.18 -15.22 -27.30
C ARG A 124 3.21 -15.62 -26.20
N GLU A 125 1.94 -15.79 -26.58
CA GLU A 125 0.87 -16.22 -25.66
C GLU A 125 1.16 -17.58 -25.00
N SER A 126 1.78 -18.51 -25.72
CA SER A 126 2.19 -19.79 -25.15
C SER A 126 3.24 -19.65 -24.05
N GLU A 127 4.13 -18.66 -24.17
CA GLU A 127 5.18 -18.39 -23.17
C GLU A 127 4.58 -17.78 -21.90
N ILE A 128 3.54 -16.94 -22.02
CA ILE A 128 2.75 -16.43 -20.89
C ILE A 128 2.09 -17.58 -20.13
N LYS A 129 1.45 -18.52 -20.86
CA LYS A 129 0.79 -19.69 -20.26
C LYS A 129 1.78 -20.62 -19.54
N GLU A 130 2.96 -20.84 -20.12
CA GLU A 130 4.00 -21.65 -19.48
C GLU A 130 4.56 -20.98 -18.22
N LEU A 131 4.74 -19.66 -18.22
CA LEU A 131 5.11 -18.89 -17.03
C LEU A 131 4.07 -19.01 -15.93
N ALA A 132 2.80 -18.77 -16.26
CA ALA A 132 1.71 -18.90 -15.32
C ALA A 132 1.61 -20.32 -14.74
N SER A 133 1.76 -21.35 -15.57
CA SER A 133 1.77 -22.76 -15.15
C SER A 133 2.94 -23.08 -14.22
N THR A 134 4.13 -22.55 -14.50
CA THR A 134 5.32 -22.70 -13.65
C THR A 134 5.09 -22.08 -12.26
N LEU A 135 4.55 -20.86 -12.23
CA LEU A 135 4.20 -20.17 -10.98
C LEU A 135 3.08 -20.89 -10.21
N ALA A 136 2.04 -21.37 -10.91
CA ALA A 136 0.94 -22.14 -10.32
C ALA A 136 1.45 -23.41 -9.63
N ASN A 137 2.33 -24.17 -10.29
CA ASN A 137 2.94 -25.35 -9.72
C ASN A 137 3.79 -25.02 -8.48
N PHE A 138 4.58 -23.95 -8.53
CA PHE A 138 5.41 -23.52 -7.42
C PHE A 138 4.60 -23.13 -6.19
N TYR A 139 3.61 -22.24 -6.33
CA TYR A 139 2.83 -21.76 -5.20
C TYR A 139 1.84 -22.79 -4.66
N THR A 140 1.29 -23.68 -5.50
CA THR A 140 0.41 -24.76 -5.04
C THR A 140 1.16 -25.79 -4.19
N GLN A 141 2.46 -25.96 -4.40
CA GLN A 141 3.32 -26.84 -3.61
C GLN A 141 3.93 -26.14 -2.38
N ALA A 142 3.80 -24.81 -2.27
CA ALA A 142 4.34 -24.06 -1.15
C ALA A 142 3.52 -24.33 0.12
N ALA A 143 4.21 -24.56 1.25
CA ALA A 143 3.56 -24.77 2.52
C ALA A 143 2.94 -23.44 3.02
N PRO A 144 1.63 -23.43 3.35
CA PRO A 144 1.01 -22.26 3.98
C PRO A 144 1.65 -21.94 5.33
N LEU A 145 1.88 -20.66 5.60
CA LEU A 145 2.33 -20.21 6.91
C LEU A 145 1.15 -20.08 7.87
N THR A 146 1.37 -20.45 9.13
CA THR A 146 0.38 -20.28 10.19
C THR A 146 0.40 -18.83 10.69
N ILE A 147 -0.53 -18.02 10.20
CA ILE A 147 -0.75 -16.63 10.63
C ILE A 147 -2.24 -16.42 10.95
N LYS A 148 -2.56 -15.62 11.97
CA LYS A 148 -3.95 -15.26 12.24
C LYS A 148 -4.40 -14.17 11.27
N PRO A 149 -5.66 -14.20 10.76
CA PRO A 149 -6.17 -13.16 9.88
C PRO A 149 -6.01 -11.73 10.44
N LEU A 150 -6.28 -11.55 11.74
CA LEU A 150 -6.11 -10.26 12.41
C LEU A 150 -4.65 -9.76 12.37
N ASP A 151 -3.67 -10.64 12.58
CA ASP A 151 -2.25 -10.29 12.60
C ASP A 151 -1.76 -9.91 11.19
N TYR A 152 -2.21 -10.65 10.17
CA TYR A 152 -1.92 -10.36 8.77
C TYR A 152 -2.44 -8.98 8.35
N ARG A 153 -3.72 -8.68 8.64
CA ARG A 153 -4.32 -7.36 8.36
C ARG A 153 -3.58 -6.25 9.10
N ALA A 154 -3.27 -6.45 10.38
CA ALA A 154 -2.58 -5.44 11.17
C ALA A 154 -1.16 -5.15 10.62
N ALA A 155 -0.46 -6.16 10.12
CA ALA A 155 0.84 -5.97 9.45
C ALA A 155 0.68 -5.15 8.16
N LEU A 156 -0.30 -5.49 7.33
CA LEU A 156 -0.57 -4.79 6.07
C LEU A 156 -1.02 -3.34 6.29
N GLU A 157 -1.87 -3.07 7.28
CA GLU A 157 -2.25 -1.72 7.72
C GLU A 157 -1.02 -0.90 8.14
N ARG A 158 -0.10 -1.49 8.92
CA ARG A 158 1.16 -0.82 9.28
C ARG A 158 2.02 -0.53 8.05
N HIS A 159 2.07 -1.43 7.08
CA HIS A 159 2.85 -1.21 5.85
C HIS A 159 2.29 -0.08 5.00
N VAL A 160 0.97 -0.05 4.82
CA VAL A 160 0.27 1.06 4.15
C VAL A 160 0.52 2.39 4.85
N ALA A 161 0.41 2.43 6.19
CA ALA A 161 0.66 3.64 6.96
C ALA A 161 2.12 4.11 6.87
N ARG A 162 3.09 3.19 6.92
CA ARG A 162 4.52 3.52 6.71
C ARG A 162 4.77 4.06 5.30
N ASN A 163 4.21 3.44 4.27
CA ASN A 163 4.36 3.94 2.90
C ASN A 163 3.82 5.37 2.76
N PHE A 164 2.66 5.65 3.36
CA PHE A 164 2.08 6.99 3.36
C PHE A 164 2.96 8.01 4.08
N ALA A 165 3.48 7.68 5.26
CA ALA A 165 4.33 8.58 6.03
C ALA A 165 5.60 9.01 5.26
N GLU A 166 6.26 8.06 4.59
CA GLU A 166 7.43 8.34 3.76
C GLU A 166 7.05 9.16 2.51
N LEU A 167 6.00 8.76 1.78
CA LEU A 167 5.60 9.43 0.54
C LEU A 167 5.03 10.83 0.74
N GLN A 168 4.46 11.12 1.92
CA GLN A 168 3.97 12.46 2.26
C GLN A 168 5.10 13.42 2.69
N GLY A 169 6.33 12.93 2.87
CA GLY A 169 7.47 13.75 3.25
C GLY A 169 7.64 14.95 2.31
N ALA A 170 7.51 16.17 2.83
CA ALA A 170 7.55 17.41 2.04
C ALA A 170 8.88 17.60 1.28
N ALA A 171 9.95 16.93 1.70
CA ALA A 171 11.26 16.95 1.05
C ALA A 171 11.24 16.30 -0.34
N HIS A 172 10.27 15.43 -0.62
CA HIS A 172 10.28 14.60 -1.83
C HIS A 172 9.57 15.23 -3.02
N GLY A 173 8.92 16.39 -2.88
CA GLY A 173 8.29 17.11 -4.00
C GLY A 173 7.13 16.37 -4.69
N LEU A 174 6.56 15.34 -4.04
CA LEU A 174 5.44 14.57 -4.55
C LEU A 174 4.10 15.31 -4.33
N ASP A 175 3.11 15.05 -5.19
CA ASP A 175 1.75 15.60 -5.02
C ASP A 175 1.09 15.01 -3.76
N ALA A 176 0.98 15.84 -2.73
CA ALA A 176 0.44 15.44 -1.43
C ALA A 176 -1.05 15.07 -1.51
N ASP A 177 -1.85 15.66 -2.41
CA ASP A 177 -3.25 15.29 -2.60
C ASP A 177 -3.37 13.91 -3.26
N GLN A 178 -2.51 13.62 -4.25
CA GLN A 178 -2.42 12.29 -4.85
C GLN A 178 -2.06 11.23 -3.80
N VAL A 179 -1.03 11.48 -2.99
CA VAL A 179 -0.60 10.55 -1.93
C VAL A 179 -1.72 10.33 -0.89
N ARG A 180 -2.41 11.38 -0.45
CA ARG A 180 -3.56 11.27 0.48
C ARG A 180 -4.71 10.47 -0.11
N ARG A 181 -5.06 10.70 -1.37
CA ARG A 181 -6.11 9.95 -2.07
C ARG A 181 -5.81 8.47 -2.16
N ILE A 182 -4.59 8.10 -2.57
CA ILE A 182 -4.16 6.70 -2.67
C ILE A 182 -4.25 6.02 -1.30
N HIS A 183 -3.69 6.65 -0.27
CA HIS A 183 -3.72 6.12 1.09
C HIS A 183 -5.16 5.97 1.62
N GLY A 184 -6.01 6.98 1.41
CA GLY A 184 -7.42 6.91 1.79
C GLY A 184 -8.19 5.78 1.11
N ALA A 185 -7.92 5.51 -0.18
CA ALA A 185 -8.52 4.40 -0.90
C ALA A 185 -8.08 3.03 -0.33
N GLN A 186 -6.78 2.85 -0.07
CA GLN A 186 -6.25 1.63 0.55
C GLN A 186 -6.84 1.40 1.95
N ARG A 187 -6.85 2.44 2.79
CA ARG A 187 -7.40 2.38 4.15
C ARG A 187 -8.89 2.07 4.17
N ARG A 188 -9.66 2.67 3.27
CA ARG A 188 -11.09 2.39 3.13
C ARG A 188 -11.33 0.92 2.83
N LEU A 189 -10.60 0.32 1.89
CA LEU A 189 -10.76 -1.10 1.57
C LEU A 189 -10.39 -2.00 2.77
N LEU A 190 -9.25 -1.73 3.42
CA LEU A 190 -8.81 -2.49 4.60
C LEU A 190 -9.83 -2.46 5.74
N ARG A 191 -10.54 -1.34 5.92
CA ARG A 191 -11.58 -1.20 6.95
C ARG A 191 -12.94 -1.78 6.56
N LEU A 192 -13.35 -1.62 5.31
CA LEU A 192 -14.72 -1.96 4.88
C LEU A 192 -14.84 -3.36 4.29
N ALA A 193 -13.75 -3.96 3.82
CA ALA A 193 -13.72 -5.30 3.25
C ALA A 193 -12.60 -6.20 3.84
N PRO A 194 -12.43 -6.26 5.18
CA PRO A 194 -11.36 -7.02 5.80
C PRO A 194 -11.42 -8.53 5.49
N GLN A 195 -12.62 -9.06 5.20
CA GLN A 195 -12.85 -10.45 4.81
C GLN A 195 -12.13 -10.85 3.52
N LEU A 196 -11.82 -9.89 2.63
CA LEU A 196 -11.06 -10.17 1.41
C LEU A 196 -9.67 -10.71 1.75
N LEU A 197 -9.05 -10.21 2.82
CA LEU A 197 -7.73 -10.66 3.29
C LEU A 197 -7.84 -11.87 4.20
N ASP A 198 -8.90 -11.95 5.03
CA ASP A 198 -9.11 -13.09 5.91
C ASP A 198 -9.27 -14.39 5.12
N ASN A 199 -10.04 -14.33 4.03
CA ASN A 199 -10.24 -15.49 3.16
C ASN A 199 -8.90 -15.99 2.60
N ARG A 200 -8.00 -15.08 2.19
CA ARG A 200 -6.66 -15.46 1.72
C ARG A 200 -5.86 -16.22 2.78
N VAL A 201 -5.92 -15.78 4.03
CA VAL A 201 -5.26 -16.45 5.15
C VAL A 201 -5.88 -17.82 5.41
N CYS A 202 -7.21 -17.89 5.47
CA CYS A 202 -7.96 -19.12 5.70
C CYS A 202 -7.76 -20.15 4.58
N ASP A 203 -7.61 -19.69 3.34
CA ASP A 203 -7.38 -20.51 2.14
C ASP A 203 -5.90 -20.91 2.00
N GLY A 204 -5.04 -20.58 2.98
CA GLY A 204 -3.63 -20.98 2.98
C GLY A 204 -2.78 -20.26 1.93
N ARG A 205 -3.17 -19.05 1.51
CA ARG A 205 -2.51 -18.30 0.44
C ARG A 205 -1.32 -17.46 0.89
N ILE A 206 -1.03 -17.43 2.19
CA ILE A 206 0.17 -16.79 2.73
C ILE A 206 1.31 -17.81 2.77
N VAL A 207 2.33 -17.60 1.94
CA VAL A 207 3.43 -18.56 1.71
C VAL A 207 4.80 -17.88 1.74
N GLU A 208 5.87 -18.66 1.75
CA GLU A 208 7.24 -18.17 1.52
C GLU A 208 7.53 -18.13 0.00
N GLY A 209 7.21 -16.99 -0.62
CA GLY A 209 7.34 -16.76 -2.05
C GLY A 209 8.74 -16.36 -2.53
N HIS A 210 8.78 -15.56 -3.60
CA HIS A 210 10.02 -15.02 -4.17
C HIS A 210 10.48 -13.74 -3.45
N GLY A 211 9.53 -12.90 -3.03
CA GLY A 211 9.70 -11.62 -2.34
C GLY A 211 10.03 -10.43 -3.25
N ASP A 212 10.26 -10.67 -4.54
CA ASP A 212 10.68 -9.63 -5.50
C ASP A 212 10.49 -10.04 -6.98
N LEU A 213 9.33 -10.61 -7.30
CA LEU A 213 9.04 -11.16 -8.63
C LEU A 213 8.82 -10.04 -9.66
N ARG A 214 9.78 -9.81 -10.56
CA ARG A 214 9.73 -8.76 -11.59
C ARG A 214 10.14 -9.23 -12.98
N PRO A 215 9.74 -8.56 -14.07
CA PRO A 215 10.00 -9.00 -15.44
C PRO A 215 11.49 -9.20 -15.78
N GLU A 216 12.39 -8.39 -15.23
CA GLU A 216 13.83 -8.51 -15.45
C GLU A 216 14.45 -9.76 -14.80
N HIS A 217 13.74 -10.38 -13.85
CA HIS A 217 14.17 -11.59 -13.14
C HIS A 217 13.64 -12.88 -13.77
N ILE A 218 12.80 -12.78 -14.80
CA ILE A 218 12.13 -13.91 -15.43
C ILE A 218 12.73 -14.11 -16.82
N TYR A 219 13.34 -15.27 -17.07
CA TYR A 219 13.88 -15.64 -18.36
C TYR A 219 12.96 -16.65 -19.04
N ILE A 220 12.50 -16.31 -20.24
CA ILE A 220 11.65 -17.19 -21.05
C ILE A 220 12.53 -18.14 -21.84
N GLU A 221 12.72 -19.35 -21.32
CA GLU A 221 13.29 -20.49 -22.04
C GLU A 221 12.19 -21.53 -22.33
N ARG A 222 12.55 -22.78 -22.67
CA ARG A 222 11.58 -23.89 -22.81
C ARG A 222 10.79 -24.12 -21.52
N ARG A 223 11.44 -23.96 -20.38
CA ARG A 223 10.82 -23.80 -19.06
C ARG A 223 11.26 -22.44 -18.52
N PRO A 224 10.34 -21.57 -18.09
CA PRO A 224 10.68 -20.29 -17.49
C PRO A 224 11.62 -20.46 -16.30
N LEU A 225 12.61 -19.58 -16.21
CA LEU A 225 13.59 -19.55 -15.13
C LEU A 225 13.45 -18.23 -14.38
N ILE A 226 13.24 -18.29 -13.07
CA ILE A 226 13.01 -17.11 -12.25
C ILE A 226 14.12 -17.01 -11.20
N ILE A 227 14.87 -15.91 -11.24
CA ILE A 227 16.08 -15.69 -10.45
C ILE A 227 15.95 -14.49 -9.52
N ASP A 228 16.97 -14.26 -8.69
CA ASP A 228 17.06 -13.12 -7.75
C ASP A 228 15.93 -13.07 -6.70
N CYS A 229 15.52 -14.25 -6.23
CA CYS A 229 14.71 -14.41 -5.01
C CYS A 229 15.44 -13.80 -3.82
N VAL A 230 14.73 -12.96 -3.05
CA VAL A 230 15.29 -12.20 -1.92
C VAL A 230 15.90 -13.16 -0.91
N GLU A 231 17.22 -13.18 -0.75
CA GLU A 231 17.92 -14.15 0.11
C GLU A 231 18.05 -13.69 1.57
N PHE A 232 18.06 -12.38 1.78
CA PHE A 232 18.47 -11.77 3.06
C PHE A 232 17.31 -11.47 4.03
N SER A 233 16.06 -11.47 3.56
CA SER A 233 14.90 -11.21 4.41
C SER A 233 13.80 -12.23 4.17
N HIS A 234 13.57 -13.08 5.18
CA HIS A 234 12.42 -13.99 5.19
C HIS A 234 11.10 -13.22 5.24
N GLU A 235 11.03 -12.12 5.98
CA GLU A 235 9.82 -11.28 6.08
C GLU A 235 9.38 -10.76 4.71
N LEU A 236 10.32 -10.35 3.85
CA LEU A 236 9.99 -9.89 2.49
C LEU A 236 9.48 -11.02 1.58
N ARG A 237 9.80 -12.27 1.89
CA ARG A 237 9.29 -13.45 1.17
C ARG A 237 7.97 -13.97 1.72
N VAL A 238 7.57 -13.59 2.94
CA VAL A 238 6.27 -13.99 3.51
C VAL A 238 5.19 -13.04 3.00
N LEU A 239 4.36 -13.53 2.09
CA LEU A 239 3.36 -12.73 1.41
C LEU A 239 2.19 -13.58 0.91
N ASP A 240 1.14 -12.92 0.45
CA ASP A 240 0.05 -13.57 -0.30
C ASP A 240 0.50 -13.83 -1.74
N VAL A 241 0.28 -15.02 -2.27
CA VAL A 241 0.56 -15.35 -3.67
C VAL A 241 -0.02 -14.32 -4.66
N ALA A 242 -1.25 -13.84 -4.41
CA ALA A 242 -1.89 -12.83 -5.24
C ALA A 242 -1.16 -11.47 -5.17
N ASP A 243 -0.58 -11.12 -4.02
CA ASP A 243 0.23 -9.91 -3.86
C ASP A 243 1.49 -9.97 -4.74
N GLU A 244 2.19 -11.11 -4.74
CA GLU A 244 3.39 -11.30 -5.56
C GLU A 244 3.11 -11.34 -7.06
N LEU A 245 2.01 -11.99 -7.48
CA LEU A 245 1.59 -11.95 -8.89
C LEU A 245 1.12 -10.55 -9.31
N CYS A 246 0.43 -9.83 -8.43
CA CYS A 246 0.05 -8.44 -8.67
C CYS A 246 1.26 -7.53 -8.76
N PHE A 247 2.33 -7.82 -8.01
CA PHE A 247 3.57 -7.08 -8.15
C PHE A 247 4.17 -7.25 -9.55
N LEU A 248 4.27 -8.49 -10.05
CA LEU A 248 4.70 -8.76 -11.43
C LEU A 248 3.81 -8.08 -12.46
N ALA A 249 2.49 -8.17 -12.30
CA ALA A 249 1.54 -7.55 -13.23
C ALA A 249 1.63 -6.01 -13.22
N MET A 250 1.88 -5.41 -12.06
CA MET A 250 2.10 -3.96 -11.92
C MET A 250 3.39 -3.52 -12.61
N GLU A 251 4.49 -4.28 -12.46
CA GLU A 251 5.73 -4.01 -13.21
C GLU A 251 5.54 -4.17 -14.73
N CYS A 252 4.73 -5.12 -15.19
CA CYS A 252 4.36 -5.21 -16.61
C CYS A 252 3.58 -3.96 -17.07
N HIS A 253 2.70 -3.41 -16.23
CA HIS A 253 1.99 -2.17 -16.53
C HIS A 253 2.96 -0.97 -16.62
N ARG A 254 3.93 -0.87 -15.71
CA ARG A 254 5.01 0.13 -15.79
C ARG A 254 5.76 0.06 -17.13
N LEU A 255 6.00 -1.15 -17.64
CA LEU A 255 6.58 -1.38 -18.98
C LEU A 255 5.59 -1.14 -20.14
N HIS A 256 4.49 -0.43 -19.91
CA HIS A 256 3.40 -0.18 -20.86
C HIS A 256 2.74 -1.45 -21.43
N ALA A 257 2.79 -2.55 -20.69
CA ALA A 257 2.28 -3.86 -21.10
C ALA A 257 1.30 -4.44 -20.07
N ALA A 258 0.34 -3.63 -19.61
CA ALA A 258 -0.69 -4.05 -18.64
C ALA A 258 -1.43 -5.33 -19.06
N ALA A 259 -1.68 -5.50 -20.37
CA ALA A 259 -2.32 -6.69 -20.92
C ALA A 259 -1.51 -7.97 -20.68
N VAL A 260 -0.18 -7.92 -20.67
CA VAL A 260 0.69 -9.08 -20.36
C VAL A 260 0.50 -9.48 -18.91
N GLY A 261 0.58 -8.52 -17.98
CA GLY A 261 0.35 -8.76 -16.56
C GLY A 261 -1.04 -9.34 -16.27
N GLN A 262 -2.07 -8.84 -16.97
CA GLN A 262 -3.42 -9.35 -16.85
C GLN A 262 -3.56 -10.79 -17.35
N ARG A 263 -2.96 -11.14 -18.50
CA ARG A 263 -2.96 -12.52 -19.02
C ARG A 263 -2.20 -13.49 -18.12
N ILE A 264 -1.11 -13.05 -17.47
CA ILE A 264 -0.41 -13.86 -16.47
C ILE A 264 -1.34 -14.20 -15.30
N LEU A 265 -2.08 -13.20 -14.78
CA LEU A 265 -3.04 -13.40 -13.68
C LEU A 265 -4.18 -14.35 -14.08
N GLU A 266 -4.73 -14.17 -15.29
CA GLU A 266 -5.80 -15.03 -15.84
C GLU A 266 -5.31 -16.47 -16.02
N ALA A 267 -4.18 -16.67 -16.71
CA ALA A 267 -3.61 -17.99 -16.91
C ALA A 267 -3.20 -18.67 -15.59
N TYR A 268 -2.76 -17.89 -14.59
CA TYR A 268 -2.48 -18.42 -13.26
C TYR A 268 -3.75 -18.89 -12.56
N THR A 269 -4.82 -18.09 -12.65
CA THR A 269 -6.14 -18.43 -12.09
C THR A 269 -6.67 -19.72 -12.73
N ASP A 270 -6.57 -19.84 -14.06
CA ASP A 270 -6.98 -21.04 -14.79
C ASP A 270 -6.20 -22.29 -14.36
N ALA A 271 -4.90 -22.15 -14.11
CA ALA A 271 -4.03 -23.27 -13.74
C ALA A 271 -4.14 -23.69 -12.26
N SER A 272 -4.38 -22.73 -11.35
CA SER A 272 -4.36 -22.95 -9.90
C SER A 272 -5.75 -23.06 -9.26
N GLY A 273 -6.79 -22.56 -9.94
CA GLY A 273 -8.12 -22.37 -9.37
C GLY A 273 -8.19 -21.25 -8.30
N ASP A 274 -7.13 -20.46 -8.10
CA ASP A 274 -7.09 -19.38 -7.13
C ASP A 274 -7.82 -18.14 -7.63
N VAL A 275 -9.14 -18.09 -7.44
CA VAL A 275 -9.99 -17.00 -7.90
C VAL A 275 -9.94 -15.83 -6.92
N VAL A 276 -9.33 -14.71 -7.36
CA VAL A 276 -9.17 -13.50 -6.55
C VAL A 276 -10.10 -12.39 -7.04
N PRO A 277 -10.89 -11.73 -6.17
CA PRO A 277 -11.72 -10.60 -6.57
C PRO A 277 -10.90 -9.46 -7.20
N PRO A 278 -11.34 -8.85 -8.32
CA PRO A 278 -10.59 -7.79 -9.00
C PRO A 278 -10.20 -6.60 -8.10
N VAL A 279 -11.05 -6.26 -7.14
CA VAL A 279 -10.78 -5.18 -6.17
C VAL A 279 -9.56 -5.49 -5.28
N LEU A 280 -9.33 -6.76 -4.92
CA LEU A 280 -8.21 -7.18 -4.12
C LEU A 280 -6.93 -7.22 -4.97
N LEU A 281 -7.03 -7.67 -6.22
CA LEU A 281 -5.93 -7.57 -7.18
C LEU A 281 -5.49 -6.11 -7.37
N ASN A 282 -6.44 -5.19 -7.56
CA ASN A 282 -6.14 -3.76 -7.66
C ASN A 282 -5.57 -3.19 -6.37
N PHE A 283 -6.02 -3.67 -5.20
CA PHE A 283 -5.43 -3.27 -3.93
C PHE A 283 -3.96 -3.66 -3.84
N TYR A 284 -3.61 -4.90 -4.18
CA TYR A 284 -2.22 -5.34 -4.15
C TYR A 284 -1.35 -4.57 -5.16
N LYS A 285 -1.85 -4.34 -6.39
CA LYS A 285 -1.15 -3.51 -7.39
C LYS A 285 -0.95 -2.08 -6.89
N CYS A 286 -1.97 -1.47 -6.28
CA CYS A 286 -1.89 -0.15 -5.66
C CYS A 286 -0.86 -0.11 -4.53
N TYR A 287 -0.91 -1.08 -3.62
CA TYR A 287 0.01 -1.22 -2.50
C TYR A 287 1.46 -1.37 -2.97
N ARG A 288 1.72 -2.26 -3.93
CA ARG A 288 3.06 -2.52 -4.48
C ARG A 288 3.60 -1.31 -5.23
N ALA A 289 2.77 -0.59 -5.98
CA ALA A 289 3.16 0.67 -6.60
C ALA A 289 3.61 1.70 -5.54
N CYS A 290 2.89 1.84 -4.40
CA CYS A 290 3.35 2.69 -3.30
C CYS A 290 4.68 2.22 -2.67
N VAL A 291 4.88 0.91 -2.51
CA VAL A 291 6.16 0.36 -2.02
C VAL A 291 7.30 0.76 -2.96
N ARG A 292 7.10 0.65 -4.28
CA ARG A 292 8.12 1.00 -5.28
C ARG A 292 8.37 2.50 -5.37
N ALA A 293 7.32 3.31 -5.30
CA ALA A 293 7.46 4.77 -5.18
C ALA A 293 8.31 5.14 -3.96
N LYS A 294 8.01 4.56 -2.79
CA LYS A 294 8.79 4.79 -1.57
C LYS A 294 10.25 4.38 -1.74
N VAL A 295 10.52 3.21 -2.31
CA VAL A 295 11.90 2.75 -2.53
C VAL A 295 12.66 3.68 -3.48
N ALA A 296 12.00 4.20 -4.52
CA ALA A 296 12.60 5.15 -5.45
C ALA A 296 12.95 6.48 -4.75
N VAL A 297 12.05 6.99 -3.91
CA VAL A 297 12.28 8.20 -3.10
C VAL A 297 13.41 8.00 -2.08
N LEU A 298 13.41 6.91 -1.32
CA LEU A 298 14.47 6.64 -0.34
C LEU A 298 15.85 6.46 -0.99
N ARG A 299 15.90 6.00 -2.24
CA ARG A 299 17.13 5.97 -3.02
C ARG A 299 17.57 7.36 -3.43
N GLU A 300 16.66 8.26 -3.78
CA GLU A 300 16.98 9.66 -4.13
C GLU A 300 17.85 10.33 -3.06
N ASP A 301 17.51 10.13 -1.79
CA ASP A 301 18.24 10.70 -0.64
C ASP A 301 19.70 10.20 -0.53
N GLN A 302 19.98 9.02 -1.09
CA GLN A 302 21.30 8.38 -1.06
C GLN A 302 22.13 8.66 -2.32
N LEU A 303 21.54 9.33 -3.32
CA LEU A 303 22.13 9.51 -4.64
C LEU A 303 22.69 10.92 -4.85
N ASP A 304 23.74 11.01 -5.67
CA ASP A 304 24.29 12.28 -6.14
C ASP A 304 23.29 13.03 -7.02
N ALA A 305 23.43 14.36 -7.14
CA ALA A 305 22.49 15.23 -7.84
C ALA A 305 22.10 14.78 -9.26
N ARG A 306 23.00 14.10 -9.99
CA ARG A 306 22.75 13.57 -11.34
C ARG A 306 21.79 12.37 -11.38
N GLN A 307 21.73 11.60 -10.30
CA GLN A 307 20.93 10.37 -10.20
C GLN A 307 19.60 10.58 -9.45
N ARG A 308 19.43 11.74 -8.81
CA ARG A 308 18.19 12.11 -8.11
C ARG A 308 16.99 12.26 -9.06
N GLN A 309 17.16 12.99 -10.15
CA GLN A 309 16.06 13.26 -11.09
C GLN A 309 15.45 11.99 -11.70
N PRO A 310 16.24 10.99 -12.16
CA PRO A 310 15.68 9.70 -12.59
C PRO A 310 14.94 8.94 -11.48
N ALA A 311 15.46 8.95 -10.25
CA ALA A 311 14.82 8.28 -9.12
C ALA A 311 13.47 8.94 -8.76
N HIS A 312 13.43 10.27 -8.77
CA HIS A 312 12.21 11.04 -8.55
C HIS A 312 11.16 10.78 -9.66
N ALA A 313 11.56 10.79 -10.93
CA ALA A 313 10.66 10.49 -12.05
C ALA A 313 10.06 9.08 -11.94
N LEU A 314 10.89 8.10 -11.54
CA LEU A 314 10.43 6.74 -11.29
C LEU A 314 9.43 6.68 -10.13
N ALA A 315 9.63 7.46 -9.06
CA ALA A 315 8.66 7.56 -7.97
C ALA A 315 7.30 8.10 -8.44
N GLN A 316 7.31 9.15 -9.26
CA GLN A 316 6.09 9.74 -9.84
C GLN A 316 5.36 8.77 -10.77
N GLU A 317 6.09 7.98 -11.56
CA GLU A 317 5.54 6.93 -12.42
C GLU A 317 4.79 5.88 -11.59
N TYR A 318 5.40 5.38 -10.51
CA TYR A 318 4.73 4.44 -9.60
C TYR A 318 3.54 5.06 -8.87
N LEU A 319 3.60 6.34 -8.48
CA LEU A 319 2.42 7.01 -7.88
C LEU A 319 1.27 7.16 -8.87
N THR A 320 1.57 7.40 -10.14
CA THR A 320 0.55 7.46 -11.20
C THR A 320 -0.16 6.11 -11.31
N LEU A 321 0.59 5.00 -11.37
CA LEU A 321 0.02 3.66 -11.35
C LEU A 321 -0.78 3.39 -10.08
N ALA A 322 -0.26 3.77 -8.90
CA ALA A 322 -0.95 3.57 -7.64
C ALA A 322 -2.29 4.31 -7.60
N ASP A 323 -2.36 5.52 -8.15
CA ASP A 323 -3.58 6.32 -8.25
C ASP A 323 -4.62 5.72 -9.20
N GLU A 324 -4.17 5.20 -10.35
CA GLU A 324 -5.04 4.48 -11.29
C GLU A 324 -5.71 3.27 -10.65
N TYR A 325 -4.95 2.48 -9.88
CA TYR A 325 -5.51 1.35 -9.13
C TYR A 325 -6.37 1.81 -7.95
N ALA A 326 -5.98 2.88 -7.25
CA ALA A 326 -6.74 3.45 -6.12
C ALA A 326 -8.16 3.85 -6.52
N ARG A 327 -8.34 4.43 -7.72
CA ARG A 327 -9.66 4.78 -8.27
C ARG A 327 -10.56 3.56 -8.50
N GLN A 328 -9.98 2.36 -8.62
CA GLN A 328 -10.70 1.11 -8.82
C GLN A 328 -10.98 0.35 -7.51
N LEU A 329 -10.58 0.89 -6.34
CA LEU A 329 -10.87 0.30 -5.03
C LEU A 329 -12.28 0.63 -4.51
N GLY A 330 -13.06 1.37 -5.30
CA GLY A 330 -14.42 1.78 -4.98
C GLY A 330 -14.54 3.30 -4.80
N PRO A 331 -15.78 3.83 -4.86
CA PRO A 331 -16.04 5.26 -4.83
C PRO A 331 -15.59 5.91 -3.51
N PRO A 332 -15.30 7.23 -3.50
CA PRO A 332 -15.08 7.98 -2.28
C PRO A 332 -16.37 8.04 -1.43
N LEU A 333 -16.21 8.35 -0.15
CA LEU A 333 -17.32 8.48 0.81
C LEU A 333 -17.53 9.95 1.18
N LEU A 334 -18.78 10.34 1.40
CA LEU A 334 -19.12 11.54 2.16
C LEU A 334 -19.92 11.15 3.39
N VAL A 335 -19.31 11.22 4.57
CA VAL A 335 -19.96 10.90 5.84
C VAL A 335 -20.29 12.18 6.60
N VAL A 336 -21.55 12.49 6.76
CA VAL A 336 -22.02 13.62 7.58
C VAL A 336 -22.25 13.12 9.00
N VAL A 337 -21.43 13.53 9.95
CA VAL A 337 -21.62 13.23 11.37
C VAL A 337 -22.33 14.41 12.02
N ARG A 338 -23.62 14.24 12.27
CA ARG A 338 -24.50 15.27 12.83
C ARG A 338 -24.96 14.95 14.25
N GLY A 339 -25.36 15.99 14.98
CA GLY A 339 -25.90 15.87 16.33
C GLY A 339 -25.85 17.19 17.07
N LEU A 340 -26.65 17.32 18.13
CA LEU A 340 -26.59 18.49 19.01
C LEU A 340 -25.23 18.57 19.72
N MET A 341 -24.91 19.74 20.26
CA MET A 341 -23.76 19.87 21.16
C MET A 341 -23.84 18.85 22.32
N GLY A 342 -22.69 18.32 22.74
CA GLY A 342 -22.63 17.31 23.82
C GLY A 342 -22.96 15.88 23.42
N THR A 343 -23.44 15.60 22.19
CA THR A 343 -23.82 14.23 21.79
C THR A 343 -22.65 13.36 21.33
N GLY A 344 -21.40 13.81 21.43
CA GLY A 344 -20.22 12.99 21.07
C GLY A 344 -19.87 12.93 19.56
N LYS A 345 -20.56 13.71 18.72
CA LYS A 345 -20.35 13.75 17.25
C LYS A 345 -18.88 13.96 16.82
N SER A 346 -18.17 14.91 17.43
CA SER A 346 -16.80 15.25 17.01
C SER A 346 -15.82 14.11 17.29
N THR A 347 -15.99 13.41 18.41
CA THR A 347 -15.20 12.22 18.74
C THR A 347 -15.45 11.10 17.75
N LEU A 348 -16.71 10.85 17.37
CA LEU A 348 -17.03 9.85 16.36
C LEU A 348 -16.49 10.25 14.96
N ALA A 349 -16.60 11.52 14.59
CA ALA A 349 -16.11 12.05 13.32
C ALA A 349 -14.59 11.92 13.17
N GLU A 350 -13.83 12.27 14.21
CA GLU A 350 -12.36 12.09 14.24
C GLU A 350 -11.98 10.62 14.06
N ARG A 351 -12.63 9.71 14.76
CA ARG A 351 -12.35 8.26 14.67
C ARG A 351 -12.78 7.65 13.34
N LEU A 352 -13.87 8.14 12.74
CA LEU A 352 -14.28 7.74 11.40
C LEU A 352 -13.29 8.22 10.33
N ALA A 353 -12.87 9.48 10.41
CA ALA A 353 -11.89 10.06 9.48
C ALA A 353 -10.55 9.31 9.55
N GLU A 354 -10.04 9.10 10.76
CA GLU A 354 -8.82 8.31 11.01
C GLU A 354 -8.97 6.87 10.52
N GLY A 355 -10.09 6.22 10.84
CA GLY A 355 -10.39 4.85 10.45
C GLY A 355 -10.37 4.67 8.93
N LEU A 356 -11.12 5.51 8.22
CA LEU A 356 -11.34 5.43 6.78
C LEU A 356 -10.23 6.09 5.94
N GLY A 357 -9.26 6.77 6.56
CA GLY A 357 -8.28 7.58 5.84
C GLY A 357 -8.94 8.73 5.07
N SER A 358 -9.95 9.37 5.67
CA SER A 358 -10.74 10.44 5.06
C SER A 358 -10.37 11.81 5.63
N GLU A 359 -10.59 12.87 4.84
CA GLU A 359 -10.42 14.24 5.28
C GLU A 359 -11.55 14.66 6.24
N LEU A 360 -11.19 15.24 7.39
CA LEU A 360 -12.16 15.73 8.36
C LEU A 360 -12.37 17.24 8.19
N LEU A 361 -13.57 17.65 7.81
CA LEU A 361 -13.98 19.05 7.82
C LEU A 361 -14.95 19.29 8.97
N SER A 362 -14.58 20.16 9.91
CA SER A 362 -15.44 20.53 11.04
C SER A 362 -15.89 21.98 10.93
N THR A 363 -17.16 22.24 11.25
CA THR A 363 -17.69 23.61 11.28
C THR A 363 -16.90 24.51 12.23
N ASP A 364 -16.31 23.97 13.30
CA ASP A 364 -15.56 24.75 14.29
C ASP A 364 -14.17 25.18 13.74
N VAL A 365 -13.61 24.40 12.81
CA VAL A 365 -12.39 24.78 12.07
C VAL A 365 -12.72 25.81 11.00
N VAL A 366 -13.72 25.52 10.15
CA VAL A 366 -14.12 26.42 9.05
C VAL A 366 -14.61 27.77 9.57
N ARG A 367 -15.31 27.80 10.71
CA ARG A 367 -15.74 29.06 11.35
C ARG A 367 -14.56 29.93 11.76
N ARG A 368 -13.50 29.34 12.32
CA ARG A 368 -12.29 30.09 12.72
C ARG A 368 -11.51 30.61 11.51
N GLU A 369 -11.51 29.89 10.40
CA GLU A 369 -10.87 30.34 9.16
C GLU A 369 -11.62 31.51 8.51
N LEU A 370 -12.96 31.47 8.50
CA LEU A 370 -13.79 32.53 7.93
C LEU A 370 -13.86 33.78 8.82
N TYR A 371 -13.84 33.60 10.13
CA TYR A 371 -13.98 34.68 11.10
C TYR A 371 -12.80 34.69 12.09
N PRO A 372 -11.56 34.91 11.64
CA PRO A 372 -10.37 34.84 12.50
C PRO A 372 -10.34 35.95 13.58
N ALA A 373 -11.07 37.04 13.36
CA ALA A 373 -11.18 38.17 14.28
C ALA A 373 -12.37 38.07 15.26
N ALA A 374 -13.15 36.97 15.24
CA ALA A 374 -14.29 36.82 16.12
C ALA A 374 -13.84 36.62 17.60
N PRO A 375 -14.42 37.35 18.57
CA PRO A 375 -14.13 37.14 19.99
C PRO A 375 -14.41 35.70 20.43
N ALA A 376 -13.58 35.18 21.34
CA ALA A 376 -13.89 33.92 22.03
C ALA A 376 -15.13 34.09 22.91
N GLY A 377 -16.05 33.11 22.89
CA GLY A 377 -17.22 33.10 23.77
C GLY A 377 -18.45 33.89 23.32
N LEU A 378 -18.57 34.28 22.05
CA LEU A 378 -19.79 34.93 21.51
C LEU A 378 -21.06 34.12 21.77
N SER A 379 -22.14 34.76 22.24
CA SER A 379 -23.44 34.11 22.52
C SER A 379 -24.10 33.50 21.27
N TYR A 380 -25.06 32.58 21.48
CA TYR A 380 -25.90 32.06 20.39
C TYR A 380 -26.58 33.20 19.64
N GLY A 381 -26.66 33.12 18.31
CA GLY A 381 -27.33 34.13 17.50
C GLY A 381 -26.54 35.43 17.27
N ALA A 382 -25.32 35.55 17.82
CA ALA A 382 -24.44 36.70 17.62
C ALA A 382 -23.23 36.35 16.75
N GLY A 383 -22.89 37.22 15.80
CA GLY A 383 -21.75 37.05 14.87
C GLY A 383 -21.80 35.68 14.16
N PRO A 384 -20.71 34.89 14.14
CA PRO A 384 -20.59 33.66 13.38
C PRO A 384 -21.55 32.52 13.82
N TYR A 385 -22.37 32.75 14.86
CA TYR A 385 -23.43 31.85 15.33
C TYR A 385 -24.84 32.33 14.99
N CYS A 386 -25.00 33.48 14.32
CA CYS A 386 -26.29 33.88 13.76
C CYS A 386 -26.67 32.96 12.60
N ALA A 387 -27.96 32.91 12.25
CA ALA A 387 -28.45 31.97 11.24
C ALA A 387 -27.80 32.18 9.86
N GLU A 388 -27.54 33.43 9.48
CA GLU A 388 -26.91 33.81 8.21
C GLU A 388 -25.43 33.39 8.16
N ASP A 389 -24.63 33.82 9.14
CA ASP A 389 -23.20 33.46 9.20
C ASP A 389 -22.99 31.95 9.37
N ARG A 390 -23.86 31.27 10.14
CA ARG A 390 -23.84 29.81 10.22
C ARG A 390 -24.04 29.18 8.85
N ARG A 391 -25.00 29.66 8.05
CA ARG A 391 -25.19 29.17 6.68
C ARG A 391 -23.95 29.40 5.83
N GLN A 392 -23.27 30.55 5.95
CA GLN A 392 -22.01 30.81 5.25
C GLN A 392 -20.92 29.80 5.63
N VAL A 393 -20.75 29.48 6.93
CA VAL A 393 -19.81 28.44 7.39
C VAL A 393 -20.12 27.08 6.76
N TYR A 394 -21.39 26.67 6.74
CA TYR A 394 -21.77 25.40 6.11
C TYR A 394 -21.55 25.42 4.60
N GLN A 395 -21.87 26.51 3.90
CA GLN A 395 -21.60 26.61 2.46
C GLN A 395 -20.10 26.51 2.16
N ALA A 396 -19.24 27.20 2.92
CA ALA A 396 -17.80 27.07 2.76
C ALA A 396 -17.30 25.64 3.00
N MET A 397 -17.81 24.97 4.05
CA MET A 397 -17.48 23.58 4.34
C MET A 397 -17.93 22.63 3.23
N LEU A 398 -19.13 22.82 2.68
CA LEU A 398 -19.66 22.02 1.56
C LEU A 398 -18.88 22.26 0.27
N THR A 399 -18.46 23.49 -0.02
CA THR A 399 -17.57 23.81 -1.16
C THR A 399 -16.22 23.11 -1.03
N LYS A 400 -15.60 23.12 0.16
CA LYS A 400 -14.37 22.37 0.41
C LYS A 400 -14.57 20.87 0.24
N ALA A 401 -15.68 20.34 0.75
CA ALA A 401 -16.02 18.92 0.59
C ALA A 401 -16.17 18.54 -0.89
N GLU A 402 -16.85 19.37 -1.68
CA GLU A 402 -17.02 19.16 -3.12
C GLU A 402 -15.68 19.15 -3.85
N GLN A 403 -14.77 20.07 -3.54
CA GLN A 403 -13.42 20.08 -4.10
C GLN A 403 -12.65 18.80 -3.78
N LEU A 404 -12.66 18.35 -2.53
CA LEU A 404 -11.97 17.12 -2.12
C LEU A 404 -12.56 15.87 -2.78
N LEU A 405 -13.89 15.77 -2.84
CA LEU A 405 -14.60 14.68 -3.51
C LEU A 405 -14.33 14.65 -5.02
N ALA A 406 -14.29 15.81 -5.68
CA ALA A 406 -13.94 15.93 -7.10
C ALA A 406 -12.52 15.42 -7.39
N HIS A 407 -11.62 15.53 -6.42
CA HIS A 407 -10.28 14.94 -6.48
C HIS A 407 -10.26 13.46 -6.09
N GLY A 408 -11.38 12.84 -5.73
CA GLY A 408 -11.48 11.42 -5.34
C GLY A 408 -11.16 11.13 -3.87
N MET A 409 -11.05 12.15 -3.02
CA MET A 409 -10.82 11.98 -1.58
C MET A 409 -12.13 11.73 -0.84
N SER A 410 -12.13 10.83 0.14
CA SER A 410 -13.28 10.64 1.04
C SER A 410 -13.29 11.73 2.12
N VAL A 411 -14.48 12.18 2.51
CA VAL A 411 -14.65 13.31 3.42
C VAL A 411 -15.62 12.96 4.54
N VAL A 412 -15.26 13.35 5.76
CA VAL A 412 -16.12 13.34 6.95
C VAL A 412 -16.45 14.78 7.32
N LEU A 413 -17.74 15.12 7.39
CA LEU A 413 -18.22 16.42 7.84
C LEU A 413 -18.67 16.35 9.30
N ASP A 414 -18.07 17.14 10.18
CA ASP A 414 -18.50 17.31 11.57
C ASP A 414 -19.22 18.65 11.75
N GLY A 415 -20.52 18.58 12.04
CA GLY A 415 -21.33 19.75 12.29
C GLY A 415 -22.63 19.38 12.97
N THR A 416 -23.39 20.37 13.43
CA THR A 416 -24.73 20.12 13.97
C THR A 416 -25.74 19.76 12.87
N PHE A 417 -25.58 20.31 11.66
CA PHE A 417 -26.45 20.15 10.50
C PHE A 417 -27.94 20.28 10.86
N LEU A 418 -28.33 21.41 11.44
CA LEU A 418 -29.71 21.64 11.90
C LEU A 418 -30.72 21.71 10.75
N PHE A 419 -30.34 22.35 9.64
CA PHE A 419 -31.23 22.59 8.50
C PHE A 419 -31.26 21.42 7.51
N ALA A 420 -32.46 21.09 7.05
CA ALA A 420 -32.75 19.98 6.14
C ALA A 420 -32.17 20.19 4.72
N ASP A 421 -32.13 21.43 4.26
CA ASP A 421 -31.56 21.83 2.97
C ASP A 421 -30.06 21.53 2.90
N LEU A 422 -29.30 21.84 3.96
CA LEU A 422 -27.86 21.56 4.04
C LEU A 422 -27.54 20.06 3.98
N ARG A 423 -28.36 19.23 4.65
CA ARG A 423 -28.21 17.77 4.60
C ARG A 423 -28.52 17.23 3.21
N THR A 424 -29.55 17.77 2.56
CA THR A 424 -29.89 17.45 1.17
C THR A 424 -28.77 17.86 0.21
N GLN A 425 -28.21 19.06 0.39
CA GLN A 425 -27.11 19.58 -0.41
C GLN A 425 -25.85 18.72 -0.27
N ALA A 426 -25.50 18.28 0.94
CA ALA A 426 -24.38 17.37 1.16
C ALA A 426 -24.55 16.06 0.38
N VAL A 427 -25.73 15.45 0.45
CA VAL A 427 -26.05 14.22 -0.30
C VAL A 427 -26.01 14.45 -1.82
N GLN A 428 -26.47 15.60 -2.30
CA GLN A 428 -26.39 15.97 -3.72
C GLN A 428 -24.93 16.15 -4.18
N ILE A 429 -24.10 16.85 -3.40
CA ILE A 429 -22.66 17.00 -3.66
C ILE A 429 -21.98 15.64 -3.77
N ALA A 430 -22.26 14.73 -2.84
CA ALA A 430 -21.71 13.36 -2.89
C ALA A 430 -22.08 12.68 -4.22
N ARG A 431 -23.37 12.68 -4.57
CA ARG A 431 -23.87 12.02 -5.78
C ARG A 431 -23.28 12.63 -7.06
N ARG A 432 -23.13 13.95 -7.14
CA ARG A 432 -22.50 14.64 -8.30
C ARG A 432 -21.05 14.22 -8.51
N ASN A 433 -20.34 13.90 -7.43
CA ASN A 433 -18.94 13.47 -7.44
C ASN A 433 -18.78 11.95 -7.37
N ALA A 434 -19.83 11.18 -7.71
CA ALA A 434 -19.84 9.72 -7.65
C ALA A 434 -19.45 9.13 -6.28
N ALA A 435 -19.61 9.90 -5.21
CA ALA A 435 -19.32 9.50 -3.84
C ALA A 435 -20.54 8.88 -3.16
N VAL A 436 -20.30 8.04 -2.16
CA VAL A 436 -21.36 7.39 -1.37
C VAL A 436 -21.70 8.24 -0.16
N PRO A 437 -22.93 8.78 -0.06
CA PRO A 437 -23.34 9.57 1.09
C PRO A 437 -23.85 8.68 2.25
N LEU A 438 -23.48 9.04 3.49
CA LEU A 438 -24.09 8.54 4.71
C LEU A 438 -24.22 9.67 5.74
N ILE A 439 -25.39 9.80 6.35
CA ILE A 439 -25.61 10.72 7.47
C ILE A 439 -25.65 9.89 8.75
N VAL A 440 -24.72 10.14 9.66
CA VAL A 440 -24.68 9.54 11.00
C VAL A 440 -25.23 10.55 11.99
N HIS A 441 -26.36 10.23 12.63
CA HIS A 441 -27.02 11.10 13.59
C HIS A 441 -26.75 10.63 15.03
N CYS A 442 -25.87 11.36 15.70
CA CYS A 442 -25.46 11.14 17.08
C CYS A 442 -26.49 11.68 18.06
N GLN A 443 -27.07 10.78 18.86
CA GLN A 443 -28.07 11.07 19.86
C GLN A 443 -27.62 10.58 21.24
N CYS A 444 -28.00 11.28 22.30
CA CYS A 444 -27.89 10.79 23.66
C CYS A 444 -28.92 11.52 24.55
N PRO A 445 -29.17 11.02 25.79
CA PRO A 445 -30.04 11.70 26.73
C PRO A 445 -29.61 13.16 26.98
N PRO A 446 -30.56 14.10 27.17
CA PRO A 446 -30.26 15.52 27.41
C PRO A 446 -29.31 15.74 28.60
N ASP A 447 -29.54 15.02 29.71
CA ASP A 447 -28.76 15.16 30.93
C ASP A 447 -27.31 14.73 30.74
N LEU A 448 -27.09 13.65 30.00
CA LEU A 448 -25.75 13.19 29.64
C LEU A 448 -25.04 14.20 28.74
N ALA A 449 -25.76 14.81 27.81
CA ALA A 449 -25.18 15.82 26.93
C ALA A 449 -24.81 17.10 27.69
N ALA A 450 -25.65 17.53 28.64
CA ALA A 450 -25.34 18.65 29.53
C ALA A 450 -24.13 18.37 30.42
N GLN A 451 -24.05 17.15 31.00
CA GLN A 451 -22.90 16.70 31.78
C GLN A 451 -21.61 16.76 30.95
N ARG A 452 -21.62 16.20 29.73
CA ARG A 452 -20.45 16.21 28.82
C ARG A 452 -19.99 17.62 28.46
N ILE A 453 -20.92 18.57 28.32
CA ILE A 453 -20.60 19.97 28.07
C ILE A 453 -19.95 20.59 29.32
N ALA A 454 -20.51 20.35 30.50
CA ALA A 454 -19.96 20.84 31.77
C ALA A 454 -18.55 20.31 32.05
N ASP A 455 -18.35 18.99 31.92
CA ASP A 455 -17.05 18.33 32.12
C ASP A 455 -15.98 18.90 31.18
N ARG A 456 -16.36 19.18 29.93
CA ARG A 456 -15.46 19.76 28.94
C ARG A 456 -15.08 21.21 29.28
N LEU A 457 -16.03 22.04 29.72
CA LEU A 457 -15.75 23.41 30.16
C LEU A 457 -14.81 23.41 31.38
N ALA A 458 -14.95 22.44 32.28
CA ALA A 458 -14.07 22.26 33.43
C ALA A 458 -12.65 21.79 33.06
N SER A 459 -12.49 21.09 31.93
CA SER A 459 -11.21 20.52 31.47
C SER A 459 -10.33 21.51 30.66
N GLY A 460 -10.75 22.77 30.50
CA GLY A 460 -10.04 23.82 29.76
C GLY A 460 -10.56 24.07 28.33
N PRO A 461 -10.06 25.10 27.62
CA PRO A 461 -10.56 25.46 26.29
C PRO A 461 -10.20 24.37 25.26
N GLY A 462 -11.17 23.51 24.95
CA GLY A 462 -11.08 22.50 23.89
C GLY A 462 -11.37 23.05 22.49
N ARG A 463 -11.31 22.19 21.46
CA ARG A 463 -11.55 22.54 20.04
C ARG A 463 -13.00 22.93 19.68
N SER A 464 -13.94 22.89 20.63
CA SER A 464 -15.38 23.00 20.37
C SER A 464 -16.04 24.09 21.21
N ASP A 465 -16.89 24.90 20.58
CA ASP A 465 -17.59 26.03 21.21
C ASP A 465 -18.85 25.62 22.01
N ALA A 466 -18.91 24.38 22.50
CA ALA A 466 -20.09 23.80 23.12
C ALA A 466 -20.43 24.41 24.48
N ARG A 467 -21.68 24.90 24.62
CA ARG A 467 -22.24 25.44 25.87
C ARG A 467 -23.72 25.04 26.05
N PRO A 468 -24.23 24.94 27.30
CA PRO A 468 -25.59 24.44 27.55
C PRO A 468 -26.71 25.29 26.94
N ASP A 469 -26.55 26.63 26.95
CA ASP A 469 -27.47 27.59 26.35
C ASP A 469 -27.60 27.41 24.82
N LEU A 470 -26.47 27.16 24.14
CA LEU A 470 -26.44 26.88 22.71
C LEU A 470 -27.17 25.59 22.35
N GLN A 471 -27.04 24.57 23.18
CA GLN A 471 -27.65 23.26 22.93
C GLN A 471 -29.19 23.33 22.99
N ALA A 472 -29.74 24.07 23.96
CA ALA A 472 -31.17 24.26 24.09
C ALA A 472 -31.75 24.96 22.84
N ALA A 473 -31.07 26.01 22.36
CA ALA A 473 -31.48 26.74 21.16
C ALA A 473 -31.40 25.87 19.89
N GLN A 474 -30.34 25.06 19.74
CA GLN A 474 -30.21 24.12 18.63
C GLN A 474 -31.34 23.09 18.58
N ARG A 475 -31.82 22.63 19.73
CA ARG A 475 -32.92 21.65 19.80
C ARG A 475 -34.23 22.22 19.23
N VAL A 476 -34.48 23.51 19.43
CA VAL A 476 -35.69 24.19 18.92
C VAL A 476 -35.59 24.40 17.41
N GLU A 477 -34.41 24.76 16.90
CA GLU A 477 -34.19 25.03 15.48
C GLU A 477 -33.98 23.79 14.61
N GLN A 478 -33.73 22.63 15.20
CA GLN A 478 -33.41 21.43 14.45
C GLN A 478 -34.60 20.96 13.60
N GLU A 479 -34.40 20.89 12.29
CA GLU A 479 -35.38 20.35 11.35
C GLU A 479 -35.25 18.82 11.23
N GLY A 480 -36.37 18.14 10.98
CA GLY A 480 -36.41 16.70 10.71
C GLY A 480 -35.70 16.33 9.41
N ASP A 481 -35.22 15.09 9.30
CA ASP A 481 -34.57 14.61 8.07
C ASP A 481 -35.58 14.47 6.92
N PRO A 482 -35.31 15.06 5.73
CA PRO A 482 -36.11 14.82 4.54
C PRO A 482 -36.23 13.33 4.20
N PRO A 483 -37.38 12.88 3.66
CA PRO A 483 -37.55 11.52 3.19
C PRO A 483 -36.48 11.13 2.16
N GLY A 484 -35.96 9.89 2.27
CA GLY A 484 -35.01 9.33 1.30
C GLY A 484 -33.54 9.68 1.51
N LEU A 485 -33.18 10.43 2.56
CA LEU A 485 -31.78 10.60 2.94
C LEU A 485 -31.22 9.31 3.61
N PRO A 486 -29.95 8.95 3.35
CA PRO A 486 -29.33 7.77 3.95
C PRO A 486 -28.89 8.06 5.39
N VAL A 487 -29.83 8.02 6.33
CA VAL A 487 -29.58 8.32 7.75
C VAL A 487 -29.37 7.05 8.57
N LEU A 488 -28.36 7.06 9.44
CA LEU A 488 -28.09 6.08 10.48
C LEU A 488 -28.11 6.79 11.83
N ASN A 489 -29.09 6.47 12.68
CA ASN A 489 -29.13 6.98 14.04
C ASN A 489 -28.21 6.14 14.94
N VAL A 490 -27.41 6.81 15.78
CA VAL A 490 -26.50 6.16 16.72
C VAL A 490 -26.68 6.72 18.12
N ASP A 491 -26.87 5.83 19.10
CA ASP A 491 -26.94 6.21 20.52
C ASP A 491 -25.54 6.27 21.12
N THR A 492 -25.08 7.48 21.43
CA THR A 492 -23.73 7.73 21.95
C THR A 492 -23.60 7.50 23.45
N THR A 493 -24.57 6.84 24.08
CA THR A 493 -24.37 6.18 25.38
C THR A 493 -23.43 4.98 25.27
N HIS A 494 -23.34 4.35 24.09
CA HIS A 494 -22.41 3.26 23.80
C HIS A 494 -20.95 3.74 23.62
N SER A 495 -20.01 2.80 23.71
CA SER A 495 -18.60 3.08 23.50
C SER A 495 -18.32 3.50 22.04
N VAL A 496 -17.35 4.40 21.86
CA VAL A 496 -16.96 4.89 20.52
C VAL A 496 -16.55 3.76 19.58
N GLY A 497 -15.93 2.68 20.10
CA GLY A 497 -15.58 1.49 19.32
C GLY A 497 -16.81 0.79 18.72
N SER A 498 -17.84 0.55 19.54
CA SER A 498 -19.09 -0.07 19.07
C SER A 498 -19.84 0.80 18.06
N LEU A 499 -19.83 2.12 18.26
CA LEU A 499 -20.41 3.07 17.30
C LEU A 499 -19.67 3.04 15.97
N LEU A 500 -18.33 3.04 16.02
CA LEU A 500 -17.50 2.96 14.82
C LEU A 500 -17.79 1.69 14.03
N GLU A 501 -17.84 0.53 14.69
CA GLU A 501 -18.20 -0.75 14.05
C GLU A 501 -19.57 -0.69 13.39
N THR A 502 -20.57 -0.12 14.06
CA THR A 502 -21.93 0.04 13.51
C THR A 502 -21.93 0.87 12.22
N VAL A 503 -21.22 2.00 12.22
CA VAL A 503 -21.11 2.87 11.03
C VAL A 503 -20.35 2.16 9.90
N LEU A 504 -19.23 1.49 10.21
CA LEU A 504 -18.43 0.75 9.23
C LEU A 504 -19.23 -0.40 8.59
N GLN A 505 -19.99 -1.17 9.38
CA GLN A 505 -20.88 -2.20 8.86
C GLN A 505 -21.94 -1.62 7.92
N ARG A 506 -22.53 -0.48 8.28
CA ARG A 506 -23.50 0.21 7.42
C ARG A 506 -22.88 0.68 6.10
N LEU A 507 -21.64 1.17 6.13
CA LEU A 507 -20.90 1.56 4.93
C LEU A 507 -20.55 0.34 4.06
N ALA A 508 -20.07 -0.76 4.66
CA ALA A 508 -19.72 -1.99 3.95
C ALA A 508 -20.92 -2.64 3.22
N GLN A 509 -22.14 -2.42 3.71
CA GLN A 509 -23.36 -2.96 3.10
C GLN A 509 -23.85 -2.19 1.86
N GLN A 510 -23.26 -1.05 1.52
CA GLN A 510 -23.70 -0.23 0.38
C GLN A 510 -23.49 -1.00 -0.95
N PRO A 511 -24.48 -1.02 -1.87
CA PRO A 511 -24.41 -1.83 -3.11
C PRO A 511 -23.17 -1.57 -3.97
N CYS A 512 -22.72 -0.30 -4.01
CA CYS A 512 -21.53 0.15 -4.72
C CYS A 512 -20.20 -0.35 -4.11
N LEU A 513 -20.22 -0.80 -2.85
CA LEU A 513 -19.08 -1.43 -2.18
C LEU A 513 -19.23 -2.96 -2.09
N ARG A 514 -20.46 -3.49 -2.21
CA ARG A 514 -20.73 -4.94 -2.31
C ARG A 514 -20.25 -5.57 -3.61
N GLY A 515 -20.14 -4.81 -4.71
CA GLY A 515 -19.56 -5.31 -5.97
C GLY A 515 -18.13 -5.84 -5.84
N ALA A 516 -17.45 -5.53 -4.73
CA ALA A 516 -16.13 -6.05 -4.36
C ALA A 516 -16.18 -7.38 -3.57
N ALA A 517 -17.31 -7.75 -2.96
CA ALA A 517 -17.39 -8.85 -1.99
C ALA A 517 -18.38 -9.98 -2.36
N VAL A 518 -19.30 -9.78 -3.32
CA VAL A 518 -20.47 -10.66 -3.48
C VAL A 518 -20.25 -11.87 -4.42
N SER A 519 -19.05 -12.12 -4.95
CA SER A 519 -18.82 -13.30 -5.80
C SER A 519 -18.51 -14.61 -5.06
N LEU A 520 -18.48 -14.64 -3.72
CA LEU A 520 -17.98 -15.79 -2.94
C LEU A 520 -18.96 -16.36 -1.88
N GLU A 521 -20.17 -15.81 -1.71
CA GLU A 521 -21.10 -16.27 -0.66
C GLU A 521 -21.82 -17.61 -0.96
N SER A 522 -21.54 -18.30 -2.08
CA SER A 522 -22.24 -19.56 -2.42
C SER A 522 -21.55 -20.87 -1.97
N THR A 523 -20.42 -20.84 -1.26
CA THR A 523 -19.74 -22.08 -0.83
C THR A 523 -19.02 -21.92 0.50
N CYS A 524 -19.79 -21.87 1.59
CA CYS A 524 -19.29 -22.21 2.93
C CYS A 524 -20.42 -22.88 3.72
N ARG A 525 -20.39 -24.21 3.77
CA ARG A 525 -20.94 -25.06 4.82
C ARG A 525 -19.88 -26.09 5.19
#